data_AF-A0A942GDD1-F1
#
_entry.id   AF-A0A942GDD1-F1
#
_cell.length_a   1.000
_cell.length_b   1.000
_cell.length_c   1.000
_cell.angle_alpha   90.00
_cell.angle_beta   90.00
_cell.angle_gamma   90.00
#
_symmetry.space_group_name_H-M   'P 1'
#
loop_
_entity.id
_entity.type
_entity.pdbx_description
1 polymer ?
#
loop_
_entity_poly.entity_id
_entity_poly.type
_entity_poly.pdbx_seq_one_letter_code
_entity_poly.pdbx_strand_id
1 'polypeptide(L)'
;MPNTEHREGFIPNYNIRTDLALEAHEIIQNRGGAAQIPGIFAETHRIDGITISRIKVENEAAALQLGKALGNYITLDAPGMRVPNTDLQEKLSEVLAEELRRFLPLPSNLEETVLVVGLGNWNVTPDSLGPKVIEDLLVTRHAFETQSSSLGEGFRSVCAISPGVLGITGIETGEIIQALVQRVKPALVIAIDALAASRLERLHTTIQIADTGISPGSGVGNNRLGVTKETTGVPVTAIGVPTVVDASTIAGAAMEAMIKSFKREAAGMEALGLNLERMDWEEKQMLISEVLNPYAGGRLMVTPKEIDTFIDEISLTIAAGINAALHPKVHSADPGKFLQ
;
A
#
# COMPACT_ATOMS: atom_id res chain seq x y z
N MET A 1 -14.45 -28.81 -9.47
CA MET A 1 -13.09 -28.28 -9.27
C MET A 1 -13.24 -26.84 -8.88
N PRO A 2 -12.77 -26.38 -7.71
CA PRO A 2 -12.88 -24.96 -7.39
C PRO A 2 -11.86 -24.21 -8.25
N ASN A 3 -12.33 -23.16 -8.94
CA ASN A 3 -11.52 -22.23 -9.72
C ASN A 3 -10.33 -21.74 -8.87
N THR A 4 -9.11 -22.16 -9.20
CA THR A 4 -7.88 -21.50 -8.77
C THR A 4 -7.72 -20.22 -9.59
N GLU A 5 -8.61 -19.25 -9.39
CA GLU A 5 -8.40 -17.89 -9.87
C GLU A 5 -7.26 -17.29 -9.05
N HIS A 6 -6.16 -16.96 -9.72
CA HIS A 6 -5.01 -16.27 -9.14
C HIS A 6 -5.47 -14.94 -8.55
N ARG A 7 -5.54 -14.87 -7.21
CA ARG A 7 -5.86 -13.65 -6.48
C ARG A 7 -4.57 -12.91 -6.19
N GLU A 8 -4.42 -11.71 -6.74
CA GLU A 8 -3.28 -10.86 -6.41
C GLU A 8 -3.25 -10.52 -4.90
N GLY A 9 -2.06 -10.49 -4.32
CA GLY A 9 -1.87 -10.35 -2.87
C GLY A 9 -2.13 -11.64 -2.07
N PHE A 10 -2.49 -12.75 -2.72
CA PHE A 10 -2.53 -14.07 -2.08
C PHE A 10 -1.24 -14.84 -2.38
N ILE A 11 -0.58 -15.35 -1.34
CA ILE A 11 0.62 -16.17 -1.51
C ILE A 11 0.20 -17.65 -1.62
N PRO A 12 0.21 -18.26 -2.84
CA PRO A 12 -0.53 -19.50 -3.09
C PRO A 12 -0.15 -20.68 -2.19
N ASN A 13 1.15 -20.84 -1.94
CA ASN A 13 1.67 -21.96 -1.15
C ASN A 13 1.52 -21.77 0.37
N TYR A 14 1.08 -20.59 0.81
CA TYR A 14 1.05 -20.23 2.23
C TYR A 14 -0.32 -19.79 2.71
N ASN A 15 -1.31 -19.66 1.84
CA ASN A 15 -2.68 -19.24 2.17
C ASN A 15 -2.70 -17.98 3.07
N ILE A 16 -1.77 -17.06 2.83
CA ILE A 16 -1.65 -15.76 3.51
C ILE A 16 -1.96 -14.68 2.49
N ARG A 17 -2.74 -13.69 2.93
CA ARG A 17 -3.04 -12.50 2.14
C ARG A 17 -2.23 -11.32 2.65
N THR A 18 -1.52 -10.65 1.76
CA THR A 18 -0.82 -9.39 2.02
C THR A 18 -0.73 -8.57 0.74
N ASP A 19 -0.95 -7.27 0.87
CA ASP A 19 -0.76 -6.34 -0.23
C ASP A 19 0.71 -5.86 -0.32
N LEU A 20 1.54 -6.15 0.69
CA LEU A 20 2.96 -5.79 0.72
C LEU A 20 3.86 -6.82 0.03
N ALA A 21 4.68 -6.38 -0.93
CA ALA A 21 5.68 -7.19 -1.60
C ALA A 21 6.78 -7.66 -0.64
N LEU A 22 7.19 -6.82 0.31
CA LEU A 22 8.19 -7.17 1.32
C LEU A 22 7.71 -8.29 2.24
N GLU A 23 6.47 -8.23 2.72
CA GLU A 23 5.92 -9.30 3.57
C GLU A 23 5.82 -10.62 2.80
N ALA A 24 5.36 -10.57 1.54
CA ALA A 24 5.29 -11.76 0.70
C ALA A 24 6.68 -12.40 0.53
N HIS A 25 7.70 -11.58 0.30
CA HIS A 25 9.08 -12.05 0.18
C HIS A 25 9.59 -12.68 1.47
N GLU A 26 9.40 -12.02 2.61
CA GLU A 26 9.80 -12.52 3.94
C GLU A 26 9.09 -13.83 4.31
N ILE A 27 7.80 -13.99 3.98
CA ILE A 27 7.04 -15.22 4.25
C ILE A 27 7.65 -16.40 3.50
N ILE A 28 7.96 -16.22 2.21
CA ILE A 28 8.51 -17.28 1.37
C ILE A 28 9.93 -17.65 1.82
N GLN A 29 10.78 -16.66 2.15
CA GLN A 29 12.14 -16.91 2.63
C GLN A 29 12.17 -17.65 3.97
N ASN A 30 11.32 -17.24 4.94
CA ASN A 30 11.31 -17.83 6.28
C ASN A 30 10.77 -19.26 6.29
N ARG A 31 9.82 -19.59 5.40
CA ARG A 31 9.16 -20.92 5.37
C ARG A 31 9.73 -21.87 4.33
N GLY A 32 10.34 -21.38 3.24
CA GLY A 32 10.91 -22.17 2.15
C GLY A 32 12.38 -22.57 2.29
N GLY A 33 13.04 -22.13 3.37
CA GLY A 33 14.50 -22.20 3.51
C GLY A 33 15.18 -21.06 2.74
N ALA A 34 16.41 -20.70 3.15
CA ALA A 34 17.14 -19.52 2.70
C ALA A 34 17.55 -19.48 1.19
N ALA A 35 16.90 -20.27 0.33
CA ALA A 35 17.13 -20.20 -1.11
C ALA A 35 16.54 -18.89 -1.66
N GLN A 36 17.39 -18.08 -2.31
CA GLN A 36 16.95 -16.92 -3.08
C GLN A 36 15.93 -17.38 -4.13
N ILE A 37 14.80 -16.67 -4.22
CA ILE A 37 13.79 -16.91 -5.24
C ILE A 37 14.34 -16.39 -6.58
N PRO A 38 14.56 -17.26 -7.59
CA PRO A 38 15.08 -16.81 -8.88
C PRO A 38 14.16 -15.75 -9.52
N GLY A 39 14.74 -14.62 -9.95
CA GLY A 39 13.97 -13.51 -10.53
C GLY A 39 13.47 -12.46 -9.53
N ILE A 40 13.85 -12.57 -8.25
CA ILE A 40 13.64 -11.53 -7.25
C ILE A 40 14.98 -10.94 -6.84
N PHE A 41 15.13 -9.64 -7.02
CA PHE A 41 16.26 -8.87 -6.49
C PHE A 41 15.75 -8.03 -5.33
N ALA A 42 16.45 -8.09 -4.19
CA ALA A 42 16.09 -7.34 -3.01
C ALA A 42 17.34 -6.65 -2.45
N GLU A 43 17.21 -5.37 -2.14
CA GLU A 43 18.21 -4.60 -1.40
C GLU A 43 17.55 -3.87 -0.24
N THR A 44 18.25 -3.76 0.88
CA THR A 44 17.76 -3.08 2.08
C THR A 44 18.83 -2.16 2.63
N HIS A 45 18.43 -0.95 2.98
CA HIS A 45 19.26 0.03 3.67
C HIS A 45 18.47 0.70 4.78
N ARG A 46 19.16 1.28 5.75
CA ARG A 46 18.55 1.91 6.91
C ARG A 46 19.09 3.32 7.08
N ILE A 47 18.20 4.29 7.24
CA ILE A 47 18.51 5.70 7.42
C ILE A 47 17.61 6.22 8.55
N ASP A 48 18.21 6.76 9.62
CA ASP A 48 17.49 7.49 10.68
C ASP A 48 16.22 6.82 11.22
N GLY A 49 16.30 5.50 11.47
CA GLY A 49 15.16 4.73 12.01
C GLY A 49 14.16 4.24 10.96
N ILE A 50 14.34 4.59 9.69
CA ILE A 50 13.56 4.14 8.54
C ILE A 50 14.34 3.04 7.81
N THR A 51 13.69 1.91 7.57
CA THR A 51 14.23 0.81 6.76
C THR A 51 13.64 0.90 5.37
N ILE A 52 14.49 0.96 4.36
CA ILE A 52 14.10 1.11 2.97
C ILE A 52 14.49 -0.18 2.25
N SER A 53 13.49 -0.91 1.77
CA SER A 53 13.66 -2.15 1.01
C SER A 53 13.21 -1.95 -0.43
N ARG A 54 14.08 -2.24 -1.40
CA ARG A 54 13.72 -2.22 -2.83
C ARG A 54 13.68 -3.65 -3.34
N ILE A 55 12.55 -4.04 -3.92
CA ILE A 55 12.32 -5.36 -4.49
C ILE A 55 12.01 -5.20 -5.97
N LYS A 56 12.70 -5.97 -6.82
CA LYS A 56 12.41 -6.07 -8.25
C LYS A 56 11.96 -7.49 -8.59
N VAL A 57 10.79 -7.60 -9.20
CA VAL A 57 10.20 -8.85 -9.70
C VAL A 57 10.40 -8.89 -11.22
N GLU A 58 11.33 -9.71 -11.70
CA GLU A 58 11.79 -9.66 -13.09
C GLU A 58 11.09 -10.64 -14.04
N ASN A 59 10.41 -11.66 -13.52
CA ASN A 59 9.79 -12.69 -14.36
C ASN A 59 8.46 -13.21 -13.78
N GLU A 60 7.67 -13.84 -14.65
CA GLU A 60 6.34 -14.38 -14.34
C GLU A 60 6.37 -15.48 -13.27
N ALA A 61 7.42 -16.29 -13.22
CA ALA A 61 7.55 -17.34 -12.21
C ALA A 61 7.72 -16.74 -10.80
N ALA A 62 8.55 -15.71 -10.67
CA ALA A 62 8.72 -14.94 -9.45
C ALA A 62 7.43 -14.20 -9.07
N ALA A 63 6.76 -13.58 -10.04
CA ALA A 63 5.48 -12.90 -9.85
C ALA A 63 4.42 -13.85 -9.29
N LEU A 64 4.28 -15.03 -9.90
CA LEU A 64 3.35 -16.08 -9.47
C LEU A 64 3.68 -16.61 -8.07
N GLN A 65 4.96 -16.83 -7.78
CA GLN A 65 5.40 -17.33 -6.48
C GLN A 65 5.20 -16.29 -5.36
N LEU A 66 5.43 -15.01 -5.67
CA LEU A 66 5.27 -13.89 -4.73
C LEU A 66 3.79 -13.45 -4.59
N GLY A 67 2.94 -13.77 -5.58
CA GLY A 67 1.58 -13.26 -5.66
C GLY A 67 1.54 -11.75 -5.95
N LYS A 68 2.52 -11.25 -6.71
CA LYS A 68 2.71 -9.82 -7.03
C LYS A 68 3.05 -9.65 -8.51
N ALA A 69 2.59 -8.56 -9.12
CA ALA A 69 2.88 -8.26 -10.52
C ALA A 69 4.38 -8.01 -10.77
N LEU A 70 4.81 -8.17 -12.02
CA LEU A 70 6.17 -7.81 -12.44
C LEU A 70 6.37 -6.31 -12.33
N GLY A 71 7.48 -5.89 -11.72
CA GLY A 71 7.76 -4.48 -11.51
C GLY A 71 8.74 -4.24 -10.37
N ASN A 72 8.81 -2.98 -9.97
CA ASN A 72 9.67 -2.49 -8.91
C ASN A 72 8.79 -2.05 -7.73
N TYR A 73 9.25 -2.39 -6.53
CA TYR A 73 8.59 -2.10 -5.28
C TYR A 73 9.58 -1.45 -4.33
N ILE A 74 9.18 -0.37 -3.67
CA ILE A 74 9.93 0.24 -2.57
C ILE A 74 9.05 0.15 -1.33
N THR A 75 9.61 -0.30 -0.22
CA THR A 75 8.94 -0.32 1.08
C THR A 75 9.74 0.53 2.06
N LEU A 76 9.11 1.58 2.59
CA LEU A 76 9.62 2.40 3.68
C LEU A 76 8.97 1.92 4.96
N ASP A 77 9.76 1.41 5.90
CA ASP A 77 9.29 0.89 7.18
C ASP A 77 9.89 1.72 8.32
N ALA A 78 9.02 2.42 9.04
CA ALA A 78 9.33 3.31 10.14
C ALA A 78 8.56 2.90 11.41
N PRO A 79 9.00 1.85 12.14
CA PRO A 79 8.29 1.36 13.33
C PRO A 79 8.08 2.41 14.43
N GLY A 80 8.89 3.48 14.45
CA GLY A 80 8.75 4.59 15.38
C GLY A 80 7.48 5.43 15.19
N MET A 81 6.78 5.29 14.06
CA MET A 81 5.52 5.99 13.76
C MET A 81 4.30 5.43 14.52
N ARG A 82 4.45 4.35 15.31
CA ARG A 82 3.34 3.82 16.14
C ARG A 82 2.96 4.73 17.29
N VAL A 83 3.82 5.67 17.62
CA VAL A 83 3.60 6.69 18.63
C VAL A 83 3.83 8.05 17.96
N PRO A 84 3.16 9.12 18.44
CA PRO A 84 3.38 10.46 17.89
C PRO A 84 4.86 10.82 17.89
N ASN A 85 5.40 11.12 16.71
CA ASN A 85 6.82 11.41 16.52
C ASN A 85 7.02 12.35 15.31
N THR A 86 6.95 13.65 15.56
CA THR A 86 7.04 14.69 14.53
C THR A 86 8.39 14.68 13.81
N ASP A 87 9.50 14.49 14.52
CA ASP A 87 10.84 14.44 13.90
C ASP A 87 10.96 13.29 12.90
N LEU A 88 10.46 12.11 13.27
CA LEU A 88 10.45 10.95 12.38
C LEU A 88 9.47 11.12 11.22
N GLN A 89 8.34 11.80 11.45
CA GLN A 89 7.36 12.11 10.41
C GLN A 89 7.96 13.02 9.32
N GLU A 90 8.64 14.10 9.72
CA GLU A 90 9.36 14.98 8.80
C GLU A 90 10.43 14.20 8.04
N LYS A 91 11.23 13.39 8.74
CA LYS A 91 12.26 12.56 8.13
C LYS A 91 11.69 11.55 7.13
N LEU A 92 10.56 10.92 7.46
CA LEU A 92 9.89 9.97 6.59
C LEU A 92 9.37 10.66 5.33
N SER A 93 8.87 11.89 5.45
CA SER A 93 8.46 12.70 4.29
C SER A 93 9.64 13.03 3.37
N GLU A 94 10.79 13.43 3.93
CA GLU A 94 12.02 13.67 3.17
C GLU A 94 12.49 12.42 2.41
N VAL A 95 12.57 11.29 3.12
CA VAL A 95 12.98 9.99 2.54
C VAL A 95 11.99 9.57 1.45
N LEU A 96 10.69 9.71 1.69
CA LEU A 96 9.65 9.43 0.70
C LEU A 96 9.84 10.30 -0.54
N ALA A 97 10.08 11.60 -0.37
CA ALA A 97 10.30 12.51 -1.49
C ALA A 97 11.53 12.13 -2.32
N GLU A 98 12.63 11.75 -1.68
CA GLU A 98 13.84 11.29 -2.37
C GLU A 98 13.60 10.01 -3.16
N GLU A 99 12.93 9.02 -2.56
CA GLU A 99 12.63 7.77 -3.24
C GLU A 99 11.64 8.00 -4.40
N LEU A 100 10.61 8.83 -4.22
CA LEU A 100 9.69 9.20 -5.30
C LEU A 100 10.40 9.91 -6.46
N ARG A 101 11.33 10.83 -6.21
CA ARG A 101 12.10 11.49 -7.28
C ARG A 101 12.93 10.51 -8.10
N ARG A 102 13.43 9.43 -7.48
CA ARG A 102 14.21 8.38 -8.16
C ARG A 102 13.31 7.38 -8.88
N PHE A 103 12.14 7.11 -8.31
CA PHE A 103 11.23 6.05 -8.75
C PHE A 103 10.25 6.50 -9.84
N LEU A 104 9.70 7.71 -9.72
CA LEU A 104 8.69 8.23 -10.62
C LEU A 104 9.30 8.58 -11.99
N PRO A 105 8.68 8.16 -13.11
CA PRO A 105 9.09 8.56 -14.45
C PRO A 105 8.58 9.98 -14.76
N LEU A 106 9.04 10.98 -13.99
CA LEU A 106 8.56 12.35 -14.10
C LEU A 106 8.98 12.97 -15.44
N PRO A 107 8.05 13.66 -16.15
CA PRO A 107 8.41 14.36 -17.36
C PRO A 107 9.35 15.52 -17.06
N SER A 108 10.30 15.77 -17.97
CA SER A 108 11.25 16.88 -17.86
C SER A 108 10.55 18.23 -17.97
N ASN A 109 9.49 18.32 -18.78
CA ASN A 109 8.64 19.49 -18.86
C ASN A 109 7.70 19.54 -17.64
N LEU A 110 7.73 20.66 -16.91
CA LEU A 110 6.88 20.87 -15.74
C LEU A 110 5.42 21.14 -16.09
N GLU A 111 5.10 21.51 -17.34
CA GLU A 111 3.72 21.72 -17.78
C GLU A 111 3.00 20.40 -18.14
N GLU A 112 3.76 19.32 -18.37
CA GLU A 112 3.18 17.99 -18.57
C GLU A 112 2.51 17.53 -17.28
N THR A 113 1.21 17.28 -17.36
CA THR A 113 0.35 17.09 -16.20
C THR A 113 0.60 15.75 -15.53
N VAL A 114 0.71 15.76 -14.20
CA VAL A 114 0.62 14.55 -13.36
C VAL A 114 -0.77 14.49 -12.74
N LEU A 115 -1.43 13.35 -12.86
CA LEU A 115 -2.72 13.08 -12.22
C LEU A 115 -2.48 12.29 -10.94
N VAL A 116 -2.89 12.84 -9.79
CA VAL A 116 -2.86 12.15 -8.51
C VAL A 116 -4.27 11.69 -8.15
N VAL A 117 -4.43 10.42 -7.80
CA VAL A 117 -5.72 9.80 -7.51
C VAL A 117 -5.71 9.27 -6.09
N GLY A 118 -6.56 9.80 -5.22
CA GLY A 118 -6.77 9.28 -3.88
C GLY A 118 -7.90 8.26 -3.86
N LEU A 119 -7.57 6.98 -3.84
CA LEU A 119 -8.52 5.87 -3.79
C LEU A 119 -9.07 5.67 -2.37
N GLY A 120 -10.27 5.11 -2.30
CA GLY A 120 -10.91 4.71 -1.05
C GLY A 120 -12.21 5.45 -0.73
N ASN A 121 -12.84 5.04 0.35
CA ASN A 121 -14.11 5.57 0.85
C ASN A 121 -13.88 6.50 2.03
N TRP A 122 -14.12 7.80 1.83
CA TRP A 122 -14.02 8.82 2.89
C TRP A 122 -14.93 8.60 4.11
N ASN A 123 -15.99 7.77 3.99
CA ASN A 123 -16.85 7.41 5.12
C ASN A 123 -16.34 6.23 5.96
N VAL A 124 -15.25 5.59 5.54
CA VAL A 124 -14.63 4.45 6.25
C VAL A 124 -13.22 4.84 6.63
N THR A 125 -12.98 5.14 7.90
CA THR A 125 -11.70 5.70 8.39
C THR A 125 -10.45 4.95 7.93
N PRO A 126 -10.32 3.61 8.04
CA PRO A 126 -9.13 2.92 7.54
C PRO A 126 -8.98 2.96 6.01
N ASP A 127 -10.03 3.32 5.27
CA ASP A 127 -10.07 3.39 3.81
C ASP A 127 -10.06 4.85 3.30
N SER A 128 -9.94 5.84 4.18
CA SER A 128 -9.99 7.27 3.81
C SER A 128 -8.61 7.89 3.54
N LEU A 129 -7.55 7.07 3.51
CA LEU A 129 -6.18 7.51 3.29
C LEU A 129 -6.03 8.33 2.00
N GLY A 130 -6.47 7.79 0.86
CA GLY A 130 -6.37 8.47 -0.43
C GLY A 130 -7.07 9.83 -0.42
N PRO A 131 -8.37 9.92 -0.05
CA PRO A 131 -9.06 11.19 0.14
C PRO A 131 -8.30 12.20 0.99
N LYS A 132 -7.77 11.79 2.14
CA LYS A 132 -7.03 12.69 3.04
C LYS A 132 -5.71 13.18 2.48
N VAL A 133 -4.98 12.33 1.74
CA VAL A 133 -3.76 12.78 1.05
C VAL A 133 -4.07 13.84 -0.01
N ILE A 134 -5.21 13.72 -0.70
CA ILE A 134 -5.61 14.68 -1.74
C ILE A 134 -6.00 16.03 -1.14
N GLU A 135 -6.55 16.07 0.08
CA GLU A 135 -6.91 17.31 0.78
C GLU A 135 -5.69 18.23 1.02
N ASP A 136 -4.51 17.65 1.29
CA ASP A 136 -3.26 18.37 1.57
C ASP A 136 -2.30 18.45 0.36
N LEU A 137 -2.74 17.98 -0.82
CA LEU A 137 -1.92 18.00 -2.03
C LEU A 137 -1.95 19.37 -2.72
N LEU A 138 -0.78 19.82 -3.17
CA LEU A 138 -0.66 21.08 -3.92
C LEU A 138 -1.11 20.90 -5.38
N VAL A 139 -2.38 21.24 -5.65
CA VAL A 139 -2.97 21.20 -6.99
C VAL A 139 -2.66 22.48 -7.76
N THR A 140 -2.04 22.38 -8.93
CA THR A 140 -1.48 23.53 -9.67
C THR A 140 -1.93 23.63 -11.12
N ARG A 141 -2.52 22.57 -11.71
CA ARG A 141 -2.88 22.52 -13.13
C ARG A 141 -3.73 23.72 -13.57
N HIS A 142 -4.67 24.16 -12.73
CA HIS A 142 -5.57 25.27 -13.02
C HIS A 142 -4.83 26.62 -13.22
N ALA A 143 -3.70 26.81 -12.55
CA ALA A 143 -2.94 28.05 -12.65
C ALA A 143 -2.05 28.08 -13.91
N PHE A 144 -1.66 26.92 -14.47
CA PHE A 144 -1.07 26.83 -15.81
C PHE A 144 -2.10 27.13 -16.91
N GLU A 145 -3.34 26.66 -16.78
CA GLU A 145 -4.40 26.88 -17.78
C GLU A 145 -4.84 28.36 -17.86
N THR A 146 -4.78 29.08 -16.74
CA THR A 146 -5.20 30.50 -16.65
C THR A 146 -4.09 31.50 -17.01
N GLN A 147 -2.87 31.04 -17.36
CA GLN A 147 -1.66 31.87 -17.56
C GLN A 147 -1.40 32.85 -16.40
N SER A 148 -1.77 32.44 -15.18
CA SER A 148 -1.56 33.27 -14.00
C SER A 148 -0.06 33.39 -13.76
N SER A 149 0.49 34.60 -13.90
CA SER A 149 1.90 34.92 -13.61
C SER A 149 2.29 34.76 -12.13
N SER A 150 1.39 34.21 -11.30
CA SER A 150 1.55 34.01 -9.87
C SER A 150 2.26 32.71 -9.50
N LEU A 151 2.24 31.68 -10.35
CA LEU A 151 3.04 30.48 -10.14
C LEU A 151 4.51 30.82 -10.41
N GLY A 152 5.34 30.76 -9.36
CA GLY A 152 6.79 30.90 -9.49
C GLY A 152 7.41 29.78 -10.34
N GLU A 153 8.71 29.84 -10.55
CA GLU A 153 9.41 28.74 -11.22
C GLU A 153 9.40 27.46 -10.37
N GLY A 154 9.36 26.29 -11.03
CA GLY A 154 9.59 25.00 -10.37
C GLY A 154 8.36 24.33 -9.77
N PHE A 155 7.16 24.83 -10.06
CA PHE A 155 5.93 24.06 -9.89
C PHE A 155 5.71 23.16 -11.10
N ARG A 156 5.31 21.91 -10.87
CA ARG A 156 4.77 21.02 -11.90
C ARG A 156 3.27 21.19 -12.01
N SER A 157 2.70 21.00 -13.19
CA SER A 157 1.27 20.90 -13.42
C SER A 157 0.73 19.60 -12.79
N VAL A 158 -0.04 19.74 -11.72
CA VAL A 158 -0.62 18.63 -10.96
C VAL A 158 -2.12 18.83 -10.88
N CYS A 159 -2.89 17.79 -11.21
CA CYS A 159 -4.31 17.72 -10.89
C CYS A 159 -4.60 16.49 -10.04
N ALA A 160 -5.64 16.58 -9.22
CA ALA A 160 -5.95 15.57 -8.24
C ALA A 160 -7.44 15.23 -8.21
N ILE A 161 -7.79 14.00 -7.84
CA ILE A 161 -9.18 13.57 -7.65
C ILE A 161 -9.28 12.46 -6.59
N SER A 162 -10.37 12.49 -5.83
CA SER A 162 -10.83 11.35 -5.03
C SER A 162 -12.16 10.86 -5.61
N PRO A 163 -12.15 9.82 -6.45
CA PRO A 163 -13.32 9.38 -7.20
C PRO A 163 -14.38 8.71 -6.32
N GLY A 164 -14.02 8.30 -5.10
CA GLY A 164 -14.88 7.51 -4.22
C GLY A 164 -14.99 6.06 -4.68
N VAL A 165 -15.99 5.36 -4.12
CA VAL A 165 -16.25 3.94 -4.37
C VAL A 165 -17.61 3.73 -5.02
N LEU A 166 -17.78 2.60 -5.69
CA LEU A 166 -19.02 2.19 -6.37
C LEU A 166 -20.28 2.40 -5.52
N GLY A 167 -20.22 2.07 -4.23
CA GLY A 167 -21.36 2.19 -3.31
C GLY A 167 -21.85 3.62 -3.08
N ILE A 168 -21.04 4.62 -3.42
CA ILE A 168 -21.36 6.04 -3.29
C ILE A 168 -21.73 6.64 -4.65
N THR A 169 -20.96 6.32 -5.68
CA THR A 169 -21.06 6.98 -6.99
C THR A 169 -21.94 6.24 -7.99
N GLY A 170 -22.12 4.93 -7.82
CA GLY A 170 -22.73 4.05 -8.81
C GLY A 170 -21.86 3.78 -10.05
N ILE A 171 -20.61 4.23 -10.06
CA ILE A 171 -19.64 4.05 -11.16
C ILE A 171 -18.39 3.39 -10.59
N GLU A 172 -17.81 2.41 -11.30
CA GLU A 172 -16.57 1.78 -10.85
C GLU A 172 -15.43 2.80 -10.87
N THR A 173 -14.61 2.79 -9.82
CA THR A 173 -13.51 3.76 -9.64
C THR A 173 -12.54 3.74 -10.83
N GLY A 174 -12.25 2.55 -11.37
CA GLY A 174 -11.41 2.39 -12.56
C GLY A 174 -11.99 3.07 -13.81
N GLU A 175 -13.31 3.06 -13.99
CA GLU A 175 -13.97 3.73 -15.12
C GLU A 175 -13.85 5.25 -15.02
N ILE A 176 -14.03 5.81 -13.81
CA ILE A 176 -13.87 7.25 -13.56
C ILE A 176 -12.44 7.67 -13.91
N ILE A 177 -11.45 6.91 -13.44
CA ILE A 177 -10.03 7.22 -13.68
C ILE A 177 -9.69 7.08 -15.16
N GLN A 178 -10.16 6.02 -15.83
CA GLN A 178 -9.91 5.83 -17.25
C GLN A 178 -10.50 6.98 -18.09
N ALA A 179 -11.74 7.40 -17.80
CA ALA A 179 -12.37 8.53 -18.48
C ALA A 179 -11.59 9.84 -18.24
N LEU A 180 -11.11 10.06 -17.02
CA LEU A 180 -10.31 11.24 -16.68
C LEU A 180 -8.96 11.22 -17.41
N VAL A 181 -8.27 10.08 -17.44
CA VAL A 181 -7.00 9.93 -18.17
C VAL A 181 -7.17 10.21 -19.66
N GLN A 182 -8.24 9.71 -20.29
CA GLN A 182 -8.53 10.00 -21.70
C GLN A 182 -8.76 11.50 -21.97
N ARG A 183 -9.40 12.20 -21.02
CA ARG A 183 -9.74 13.62 -21.15
C ARG A 183 -8.58 14.56 -20.82
N VAL A 184 -7.84 14.26 -19.77
CA VAL A 184 -6.73 15.08 -19.23
C VAL A 184 -5.43 14.77 -19.95
N LYS A 185 -5.22 13.52 -20.37
CA LYS A 185 -3.98 13.01 -20.98
C LYS A 185 -2.75 13.31 -20.10
N PRO A 186 -2.76 12.90 -18.82
CA PRO A 186 -1.60 13.09 -17.95
C PRO A 186 -0.41 12.28 -18.48
N ALA A 187 0.79 12.74 -18.19
CA ALA A 187 2.03 12.02 -18.50
C ALA A 187 2.31 10.89 -17.49
N LEU A 188 1.72 10.97 -16.30
CA LEU A 188 1.87 10.01 -15.20
C LEU A 188 0.60 10.04 -14.32
N VAL A 189 0.19 8.87 -13.85
CA VAL A 189 -0.80 8.72 -12.79
C VAL A 189 -0.12 8.25 -11.51
N ILE A 190 -0.41 8.91 -10.38
CA ILE A 190 -0.01 8.45 -9.04
C ILE A 190 -1.28 8.06 -8.30
N ALA A 191 -1.46 6.78 -7.98
CA ALA A 191 -2.61 6.27 -7.24
C ALA A 191 -2.22 6.04 -5.78
N ILE A 192 -2.99 6.59 -4.84
CA ILE A 192 -2.78 6.44 -3.40
C ILE A 192 -3.90 5.56 -2.85
N ASP A 193 -3.56 4.47 -2.16
CA ASP A 193 -4.52 3.48 -1.69
C ASP A 193 -4.23 2.97 -0.27
N ALA A 194 -5.28 2.59 0.45
CA ALA A 194 -5.16 1.87 1.70
C ALA A 194 -4.93 0.38 1.42
N LEU A 195 -3.93 -0.22 2.09
CA LEU A 195 -3.52 -1.61 1.89
C LEU A 195 -3.89 -2.49 3.09
N ALA A 196 -3.90 -3.81 2.88
CA ALA A 196 -3.94 -4.80 3.93
C ALA A 196 -2.55 -5.42 4.20
N ALA A 197 -2.14 -5.49 5.47
CA ALA A 197 -0.95 -6.23 5.88
C ALA A 197 -1.30 -7.64 6.38
N SER A 198 -0.28 -8.52 6.36
CA SER A 198 -0.30 -9.83 7.03
C SER A 198 0.32 -9.80 8.43
N ARG A 199 0.78 -8.64 8.89
CA ARG A 199 1.32 -8.44 10.24
C ARG A 199 0.84 -7.13 10.82
N LEU A 200 0.42 -7.17 12.09
CA LEU A 200 0.00 -5.98 12.83
C LEU A 200 1.12 -4.94 12.91
N GLU A 201 2.37 -5.41 12.91
CA GLU A 201 3.54 -4.56 13.03
C GLU A 201 3.67 -3.54 11.90
N ARG A 202 3.11 -3.83 10.72
CA ARG A 202 3.18 -2.98 9.51
C ARG A 202 2.10 -1.91 9.44
N LEU A 203 1.07 -2.00 10.29
CA LEU A 203 0.00 -1.02 10.30
C LEU A 203 0.57 0.37 10.63
N HIS A 204 0.28 1.35 9.77
CA HIS A 204 0.66 2.77 9.90
C HIS A 204 2.16 3.09 9.95
N THR A 205 3.01 2.08 9.87
CA THR A 205 4.47 2.24 9.94
C THR A 205 5.13 1.99 8.59
N THR A 206 4.38 1.49 7.62
CA THR A 206 4.90 1.06 6.33
C THR A 206 4.24 1.83 5.19
N ILE A 207 5.05 2.35 4.27
CA ILE A 207 4.61 2.90 2.99
C ILE A 207 5.20 2.02 1.88
N GLN A 208 4.37 1.55 0.95
CA GLN A 208 4.79 0.83 -0.24
C GLN A 208 4.59 1.70 -1.48
N ILE A 209 5.59 1.72 -2.36
CA ILE A 209 5.55 2.35 -3.67
C ILE A 209 5.73 1.24 -4.72
N ALA A 210 4.93 1.24 -5.78
CA ALA A 210 5.03 0.26 -6.86
C ALA A 210 4.74 0.87 -8.23
N ASP A 211 5.46 0.48 -9.28
CA ASP A 211 5.25 0.94 -10.66
C ASP A 211 4.27 0.06 -11.46
N THR A 212 3.68 -0.93 -10.78
CA THR A 212 2.69 -1.86 -11.34
C THR A 212 1.29 -1.26 -11.40
N GLY A 213 1.06 -0.14 -10.72
CA GLY A 213 -0.26 0.41 -10.49
C GLY A 213 -1.05 -0.33 -9.40
N ILE A 214 -2.36 -0.12 -9.39
CA ILE A 214 -3.30 -0.75 -8.46
C ILE A 214 -4.10 -1.81 -9.20
N SER A 215 -3.91 -3.06 -8.80
CA SER A 215 -4.68 -4.17 -9.35
C SER A 215 -5.98 -4.38 -8.57
N PRO A 216 -7.01 -4.94 -9.20
CA PRO A 216 -8.28 -5.20 -8.53
C PRO A 216 -8.09 -6.18 -7.36
N GLY A 217 -8.40 -5.73 -6.14
CA GLY A 217 -8.38 -6.58 -4.95
C GLY A 217 -9.43 -7.70 -5.00
N SER A 218 -9.26 -8.73 -4.16
CA SER A 218 -10.12 -9.93 -4.11
C SER A 218 -11.49 -9.74 -3.42
N GLY A 219 -12.06 -8.54 -3.48
CA GLY A 219 -13.43 -8.26 -3.06
C GLY A 219 -14.47 -8.99 -3.92
N VAL A 220 -15.70 -9.14 -3.42
CA VAL A 220 -16.77 -9.90 -4.11
C VAL A 220 -17.08 -9.26 -5.47
N GLY A 221 -16.87 -10.04 -6.54
CA GLY A 221 -17.09 -9.62 -7.93
C GLY A 221 -15.77 -9.35 -8.65
N ASN A 222 -15.06 -10.42 -9.02
CA ASN A 222 -13.86 -10.35 -9.88
C ASN A 222 -14.27 -9.86 -11.27
N ASN A 223 -14.23 -8.53 -11.48
CA ASN A 223 -14.21 -7.83 -12.77
C ASN A 223 -13.89 -6.33 -12.61
N ARG A 224 -13.30 -5.90 -11.48
CA ARG A 224 -12.94 -4.48 -11.32
C ARG A 224 -11.79 -4.13 -12.25
N LEU A 225 -11.94 -3.04 -13.00
CA LEU A 225 -10.88 -2.50 -13.84
C LEU A 225 -9.78 -1.95 -12.92
N GLY A 226 -8.59 -2.55 -12.95
CA GLY A 226 -7.42 -2.02 -12.24
C GLY A 226 -7.02 -0.63 -12.75
N VAL A 227 -6.17 0.05 -11.98
CA VAL A 227 -5.54 1.32 -12.36
C VAL A 227 -4.08 1.03 -12.64
N THR A 228 -3.79 0.61 -13.86
CA THR A 228 -2.46 0.16 -14.31
C THR A 228 -2.11 0.82 -15.64
N LYS A 229 -0.87 0.63 -16.09
CA LYS A 229 -0.45 1.15 -17.40
C LYS A 229 -1.24 0.52 -18.55
N GLU A 230 -1.61 -0.74 -18.42
CA GLU A 230 -2.35 -1.51 -19.43
C GLU A 230 -3.79 -0.99 -19.58
N THR A 231 -4.42 -0.60 -18.46
CA THR A 231 -5.81 -0.14 -18.41
C THR A 231 -5.95 1.35 -18.74
N THR A 232 -4.98 2.17 -18.31
CA THR A 232 -5.01 3.63 -18.49
C THR A 232 -4.25 4.11 -19.73
N GLY A 233 -3.28 3.33 -20.23
CA GLY A 233 -2.39 3.71 -21.34
C GLY A 233 -1.24 4.66 -20.94
N VAL A 234 -1.15 5.04 -19.67
CA VAL A 234 -0.17 6.00 -19.12
C VAL A 234 0.60 5.30 -17.98
N PRO A 235 1.89 5.60 -17.73
CA PRO A 235 2.57 5.07 -16.54
C PRO A 235 1.77 5.32 -15.26
N VAL A 236 1.68 4.31 -14.39
CA VAL A 236 0.99 4.40 -13.10
C VAL A 236 1.95 4.02 -11.99
N THR A 237 2.05 4.86 -10.96
CA THR A 237 2.74 4.53 -9.71
C THR A 237 1.72 4.46 -8.59
N ALA A 238 1.66 3.33 -7.89
CA ALA A 238 0.89 3.13 -6.68
C ALA A 238 1.71 3.53 -5.45
N ILE A 239 1.07 4.19 -4.49
CA ILE A 239 1.56 4.44 -3.14
C ILE A 239 0.50 3.88 -2.19
N GLY A 240 0.88 3.02 -1.25
CA GLY A 240 -0.09 2.49 -0.31
C GLY A 240 0.45 2.25 1.09
N VAL A 241 -0.45 2.32 2.06
CA VAL A 241 -0.15 2.16 3.49
C VAL A 241 -1.05 1.08 4.06
N PRO A 242 -0.52 0.10 4.81
CA PRO A 242 -1.36 -0.84 5.51
C PRO A 242 -2.16 -0.16 6.63
N THR A 243 -3.49 -0.24 6.53
CA THR A 243 -4.41 0.34 7.52
C THR A 243 -5.27 -0.72 8.22
N VAL A 244 -5.31 -1.93 7.65
CA VAL A 244 -6.04 -3.08 8.19
C VAL A 244 -5.23 -4.37 8.08
N VAL A 245 -5.60 -5.34 8.90
CA VAL A 245 -5.22 -6.76 8.73
C VAL A 245 -6.47 -7.62 8.70
N ASP A 246 -6.37 -8.80 8.09
CA ASP A 246 -7.45 -9.78 8.14
C ASP A 246 -7.58 -10.37 9.56
N ALA A 247 -8.80 -10.54 10.07
CA ALA A 247 -9.03 -11.15 11.38
C ALA A 247 -8.43 -12.56 11.49
N SER A 248 -8.38 -13.31 10.39
CA SER A 248 -7.72 -14.62 10.32
C SER A 248 -6.24 -14.55 10.62
N THR A 249 -5.60 -13.44 10.27
CA THR A 249 -4.17 -13.18 10.56
C THR A 249 -3.95 -13.04 12.06
N ILE A 250 -4.81 -12.28 12.74
CA ILE A 250 -4.74 -12.11 14.21
C ILE A 250 -5.03 -13.43 14.93
N ALA A 251 -6.07 -14.15 14.50
CA ALA A 251 -6.42 -15.44 15.07
C ALA A 251 -5.28 -16.46 14.90
N GLY A 252 -4.64 -16.49 13.72
CA GLY A 252 -3.47 -17.30 13.45
C GLY A 252 -2.29 -16.96 14.37
N ALA A 253 -1.95 -15.67 14.49
CA ALA A 253 -0.87 -15.22 15.38
C ALA A 253 -1.13 -15.58 16.85
N ALA A 254 -2.38 -15.45 17.31
CA ALA A 254 -2.77 -15.85 18.66
C ALA A 254 -2.65 -17.38 18.86
N MET A 255 -3.07 -18.17 17.87
CA MET A 255 -2.93 -19.63 17.91
C MET A 255 -1.45 -20.04 17.99
N GLU A 256 -0.58 -19.44 17.17
CA GLU A 256 0.86 -19.70 17.20
C GLU A 256 1.49 -19.34 18.55
N ALA A 257 1.12 -18.18 19.13
CA ALA A 257 1.58 -17.76 20.44
C ALA A 257 1.15 -18.75 21.55
N MET A 258 -0.09 -19.25 21.51
CA MET A 258 -0.58 -20.26 22.44
C MET A 258 0.20 -21.58 22.32
N ILE A 259 0.43 -22.07 21.09
CA ILE A 259 1.22 -23.29 20.84
C ILE A 259 2.62 -23.15 21.44
N LYS A 260 3.27 -22.00 21.22
CA LYS A 260 4.60 -21.71 21.78
C LYS A 260 4.59 -21.66 23.31
N SER A 261 3.52 -21.13 23.91
CA SER A 261 3.36 -21.09 25.36
C SER A 261 3.19 -22.49 25.95
N PHE A 262 2.34 -23.33 25.35
CA PHE A 262 2.15 -24.73 25.78
C PHE A 262 3.41 -25.58 25.70
N LYS A 263 4.32 -25.28 24.76
CA LYS A 263 5.64 -25.93 24.68
C LYS A 263 6.59 -25.47 25.78
N ARG A 264 6.45 -24.24 26.27
CA ARG A 264 7.35 -23.67 27.29
C ARG A 264 6.92 -24.08 28.70
N GLU A 265 5.64 -24.34 28.93
CA GLU A 265 5.15 -24.84 30.22
C GLU A 265 5.41 -26.35 30.36
N ALA A 266 6.30 -26.70 31.30
CA ALA A 266 6.73 -28.08 31.58
C ALA A 266 5.66 -28.96 32.27
N ALA A 267 4.44 -28.46 32.51
CA ALA A 267 3.41 -29.16 33.26
C ALA A 267 2.18 -29.48 32.40
N GLY A 268 2.16 -30.68 31.82
CA GLY A 268 0.94 -31.36 31.33
C GLY A 268 0.36 -30.91 29.99
N MET A 269 0.76 -29.75 29.43
CA MET A 269 0.24 -29.25 28.15
C MET A 269 1.19 -29.44 26.96
N GLU A 270 2.39 -29.98 27.17
CA GLU A 270 3.38 -30.20 26.11
C GLU A 270 2.84 -31.09 24.97
N ALA A 271 2.12 -32.17 25.31
CA ALA A 271 1.50 -33.06 24.32
C ALA A 271 0.45 -32.33 23.45
N LEU A 272 -0.31 -31.41 24.04
CA LEU A 272 -1.28 -30.58 23.31
C LEU A 272 -0.55 -29.60 22.38
N GLY A 273 0.50 -28.92 22.87
CA GLY A 273 1.34 -28.05 22.07
C GLY A 273 1.96 -28.76 20.86
N LEU A 274 2.50 -29.98 21.06
CA LEU A 274 3.07 -30.80 19.99
C LEU A 274 2.01 -31.26 18.97
N ASN A 275 0.80 -31.62 19.42
CA ASN A 275 -0.29 -32.02 18.51
C ASN A 275 -0.78 -30.84 17.67
N LEU A 276 -0.93 -29.65 18.26
CA LEU A 276 -1.31 -28.43 17.55
C LEU A 276 -0.19 -27.94 16.61
N GLU A 277 1.08 -28.17 16.96
CA GLU A 277 2.20 -27.86 16.07
C GLU A 277 2.20 -28.75 14.83
N ARG A 278 1.89 -30.05 15.01
CA ARG A 278 1.81 -31.04 13.93
C ARG A 278 0.66 -30.79 12.95
N MET A 279 -0.39 -30.07 13.37
CA MET A 279 -1.43 -29.66 12.44
C MET A 279 -0.82 -28.85 11.32
N ASP A 280 -1.17 -29.21 10.09
CA ASP A 280 -0.72 -28.45 8.95
C ASP A 280 -1.41 -27.07 8.93
N TRP A 281 -0.95 -26.22 8.02
CA TRP A 281 -1.48 -24.86 7.93
C TRP A 281 -2.95 -24.86 7.47
N GLU A 282 -3.37 -25.80 6.63
CA GLU A 282 -4.74 -25.86 6.12
C GLU A 282 -5.74 -26.22 7.23
N GLU A 283 -5.38 -27.17 8.09
CA GLU A 283 -6.14 -27.53 9.30
C GLU A 283 -6.32 -26.34 10.24
N LYS A 284 -5.23 -25.61 10.51
CA LYS A 284 -5.28 -24.39 11.34
C LYS A 284 -6.18 -23.33 10.72
N GLN A 285 -6.10 -23.13 9.41
CA GLN A 285 -6.93 -22.16 8.69
C GLN A 285 -8.40 -22.57 8.65
N MET A 286 -8.72 -23.86 8.55
CA MET A 286 -10.11 -24.33 8.65
C MET A 286 -10.72 -24.01 10.02
N LEU A 287 -9.97 -24.25 11.11
CA LEU A 287 -10.43 -23.91 12.47
C LEU A 287 -10.66 -22.39 12.63
N ILE A 288 -9.73 -21.58 12.14
CA ILE A 288 -9.87 -20.11 12.18
C ILE A 288 -11.07 -19.67 11.35
N SER A 289 -11.23 -20.23 10.16
CA SER A 289 -12.33 -19.90 9.25
C SER A 289 -13.69 -20.30 9.85
N GLU A 290 -13.78 -21.44 10.52
CA GLU A 290 -15.00 -21.89 11.21
C GLU A 290 -15.42 -20.91 12.31
N VAL A 291 -14.47 -20.40 13.08
CA VAL A 291 -14.72 -19.39 14.13
C VAL A 291 -15.13 -18.04 13.54
N LEU A 292 -14.54 -17.63 12.41
CA LEU A 292 -14.80 -16.33 11.80
C LEU A 292 -16.02 -16.30 10.87
N ASN A 293 -16.41 -17.43 10.28
CA ASN A 293 -17.54 -17.53 9.34
C ASN A 293 -18.87 -16.95 9.88
N PRO A 294 -19.26 -17.17 11.14
CA PRO A 294 -20.45 -16.55 11.73
C PRO A 294 -20.42 -15.01 11.73
N TYR A 295 -19.23 -14.40 11.64
CA TYR A 295 -19.02 -12.96 11.72
C TYR A 295 -18.68 -12.40 10.33
N ALA A 296 -19.64 -11.68 9.74
CA ALA A 296 -19.47 -11.04 8.43
C ALA A 296 -19.04 -12.00 7.29
N GLY A 297 -19.40 -13.29 7.39
CA GLY A 297 -19.07 -14.30 6.39
C GLY A 297 -17.57 -14.53 6.24
N GLY A 298 -16.82 -14.43 7.34
CA GLY A 298 -15.37 -14.66 7.39
C GLY A 298 -14.51 -13.53 6.83
N ARG A 299 -15.11 -12.39 6.42
CA ARG A 299 -14.40 -11.25 5.84
C ARG A 299 -14.34 -10.08 6.81
N LEU A 300 -13.74 -10.34 7.97
CA LEU A 300 -13.55 -9.33 9.01
C LEU A 300 -12.15 -8.72 8.88
N MET A 301 -12.11 -7.38 8.81
CA MET A 301 -10.88 -6.62 8.87
C MET A 301 -10.73 -6.00 10.27
N VAL A 302 -9.50 -5.89 10.73
CA VAL A 302 -9.16 -5.33 12.05
C VAL A 302 -8.17 -4.18 11.87
N THR A 303 -8.40 -3.12 12.63
CA THR A 303 -7.60 -1.90 12.65
C THR A 303 -7.50 -1.38 14.09
N PRO A 304 -6.45 -0.61 14.47
CA PRO A 304 -6.35 -0.02 15.79
C PRO A 304 -7.51 0.94 16.09
N LYS A 305 -7.74 1.22 17.36
CA LYS A 305 -8.82 2.13 17.77
C LYS A 305 -8.52 3.57 17.37
N GLU A 306 -7.26 3.96 17.42
CA GLU A 306 -6.72 5.29 17.11
C GLU A 306 -6.40 5.46 15.61
N ILE A 307 -7.08 4.67 14.75
CA ILE A 307 -6.90 4.68 13.29
C ILE A 307 -7.09 6.05 12.67
N ASP A 308 -7.98 6.87 13.21
CA ASP A 308 -8.24 8.24 12.77
C ASP A 308 -6.98 9.10 12.84
N THR A 309 -6.30 9.09 13.99
CA THR A 309 -5.07 9.85 14.22
C THR A 309 -3.96 9.37 13.31
N PHE A 310 -3.80 8.04 13.17
CA PHE A 310 -2.76 7.49 12.29
C PHE A 310 -2.98 7.81 10.81
N ILE A 311 -4.24 7.81 10.37
CA ILE A 311 -4.59 8.17 8.99
C ILE A 311 -4.27 9.64 8.73
N ASP A 312 -4.58 10.54 9.66
CA ASP A 312 -4.28 11.97 9.54
C ASP A 312 -2.76 12.24 9.49
N GLU A 313 -1.98 11.60 10.36
CA GLU A 313 -0.52 11.78 10.39
C GLU A 313 0.16 11.24 9.13
N ILE A 314 -0.22 10.03 8.69
CA ILE A 314 0.39 9.42 7.52
C ILE A 314 -0.07 10.08 6.22
N SER A 315 -1.30 10.61 6.15
CA SER A 315 -1.76 11.34 4.97
C SER A 315 -0.97 12.63 4.76
N LEU A 316 -0.72 13.38 5.83
CA LEU A 316 0.15 14.56 5.81
C LEU A 316 1.57 14.22 5.35
N THR A 317 2.12 13.12 5.87
CA THR A 317 3.47 12.64 5.51
C THR A 317 3.57 12.35 4.01
N ILE A 318 2.59 11.63 3.47
CA ILE A 318 2.52 11.27 2.05
C ILE A 318 2.30 12.51 1.20
N ALA A 319 1.35 13.39 1.55
CA ALA A 319 1.08 14.62 0.82
C ALA A 319 2.34 15.50 0.75
N ALA A 320 3.03 15.70 1.89
CA ALA A 320 4.29 16.44 1.93
C ALA A 320 5.38 15.78 1.08
N GLY A 321 5.51 14.45 1.11
CA GLY A 321 6.49 13.72 0.32
C GLY A 321 6.22 13.81 -1.19
N ILE A 322 4.95 13.72 -1.60
CA ILE A 322 4.53 13.90 -3.00
C ILE A 322 4.75 15.35 -3.44
N ASN A 323 4.32 16.34 -2.64
CA ASN A 323 4.53 17.76 -2.95
C ASN A 323 6.02 18.06 -3.14
N ALA A 324 6.86 17.56 -2.24
CA ALA A 324 8.31 17.67 -2.30
C ALA A 324 8.91 17.02 -3.55
N ALA A 325 8.39 15.87 -3.98
CA ALA A 325 8.85 15.16 -5.17
C ALA A 325 8.41 15.86 -6.46
N LEU A 326 7.17 16.35 -6.52
CA LEU A 326 6.58 16.92 -7.72
C LEU A 326 6.94 18.39 -7.95
N HIS A 327 7.26 19.16 -6.91
CA HIS A 327 7.57 20.58 -6.98
C HIS A 327 9.02 20.88 -6.55
N PRO A 328 10.02 20.73 -7.44
CA PRO A 328 11.45 20.83 -7.11
C PRO A 328 11.89 22.12 -6.41
N LYS A 329 11.19 23.25 -6.61
CA LYS A 329 11.58 24.55 -6.04
C LYS A 329 10.73 25.00 -4.84
N VAL A 330 9.73 24.23 -4.41
CA VAL A 330 8.96 24.57 -3.19
C VAL A 330 9.79 24.31 -1.92
N HIS A 331 10.71 23.35 -1.96
CA HIS A 331 11.58 23.07 -0.80
C HIS A 331 12.65 24.14 -0.52
N SER A 332 12.79 25.17 -1.36
CA SER A 332 13.65 26.33 -1.08
C SER A 332 12.87 27.60 -0.69
N ALA A 333 11.54 27.56 -0.67
CA ALA A 333 10.71 28.71 -0.34
C ALA A 333 9.44 28.29 0.44
N ASP A 334 9.29 28.88 1.63
CA ASP A 334 8.17 28.82 2.55
C ASP A 334 6.80 28.47 1.88
N PRO A 335 6.20 27.29 2.17
CA PRO A 335 4.92 26.84 1.60
C PRO A 335 3.77 27.82 1.80
N GLY A 336 3.83 28.67 2.84
CA GLY A 336 2.78 29.62 3.20
C GLY A 336 2.54 30.78 2.23
N LYS A 337 3.34 30.92 1.16
CA LYS A 337 3.22 32.05 0.22
C LYS A 337 2.46 31.77 -1.08
N PHE A 338 2.16 30.51 -1.39
CA PHE A 338 1.61 30.13 -2.71
C PHE A 338 0.17 29.61 -2.67
N LEU A 339 -0.45 29.61 -1.49
CA LEU A 339 -1.86 29.26 -1.26
C LEU A 339 -2.64 30.50 -0.82
N GLN A 340 -2.84 31.47 -1.71
CA GLN A 340 -3.91 32.47 -1.66
C GLN A 340 -4.39 32.81 -3.08
#